data_AF-A0A1X9XS03-F1
#
_entry.id   AF-A0A1X9XS03-F1
#
_cell.length_a   1.000
_cell.length_b   1.000
_cell.length_c   1.000
_cell.angle_alpha   90.00
_cell.angle_beta   90.00
_cell.angle_gamma   90.00
#
_symmetry.space_group_name_H-M   'P 1'
#
loop_
_entity.id
_entity.type
_entity.pdbx_description
1 polymer ?
#
loop_
_entity_poly.entity_id
_entity_poly.type
_entity_poly.pdbx_seq_one_letter_code
_entity_poly.pdbx_strand_id
1 'polypeptide(L)'
;NVKETGGFLIRNSNDFGLKKIADDQKGYYLIGYRPTGETFNRKFHHIKVSVKRRGLEVRSRNGFFGVHEESTKPAELTAADQL
;
A
#
# COMPACT_ATOMS: atom_id res chain seq x y z
N ASN A 1 -2.53 6.49 -7.56
CA ASN A 1 -3.92 6.76 -7.09
C ASN A 1 -4.01 6.29 -5.63
N VAL A 2 -4.41 7.09 -4.63
CA VAL A 2 -4.18 6.75 -3.19
C VAL A 2 -4.86 5.44 -2.74
N LYS A 3 -5.93 5.03 -3.42
CA LYS A 3 -6.61 3.75 -3.16
C LYS A 3 -5.72 2.52 -3.41
N GLU A 4 -4.74 2.61 -4.30
CA GLU A 4 -3.87 1.48 -4.66
C GLU A 4 -2.93 1.06 -3.53
N THR A 5 -2.62 1.99 -2.61
CA THR A 5 -1.78 1.73 -1.44
C THR A 5 -2.56 1.19 -0.25
N GLY A 6 -3.90 1.19 -0.31
CA GLY A 6 -4.77 0.95 0.83
C GLY A 6 -4.96 2.16 1.73
N GLY A 7 -4.41 3.33 1.35
CA GLY A 7 -4.62 4.58 2.07
C GLY A 7 -5.93 5.29 1.68
N PHE A 8 -6.24 6.36 2.40
CA PHE A 8 -7.27 7.31 2.04
C PHE A 8 -6.70 8.73 1.99
N LEU A 9 -7.26 9.57 1.13
CA LEU A 9 -6.87 10.98 0.99
C LEU A 9 -7.86 11.86 1.76
N ILE A 10 -7.36 12.83 2.51
CA ILE A 10 -8.15 13.95 3.04
C ILE A 10 -7.69 15.21 2.28
N ARG A 11 -8.61 15.94 1.64
CA ARG A 11 -8.30 17.18 0.92
C ARG A 11 -9.44 18.18 1.04
N ASN A 12 -9.13 19.49 1.10
CA ASN A 12 -10.09 20.60 1.13
C ASN A 12 -11.21 20.44 2.17
N SER A 13 -10.89 20.00 3.38
CA SER A 13 -11.85 20.00 4.48
C SER A 13 -11.52 21.13 5.46
N ASN A 14 -12.49 22.01 5.71
CA ASN A 14 -12.37 23.08 6.71
C ASN A 14 -12.21 22.54 8.15
N ASP A 15 -12.46 21.24 8.38
CA ASP A 15 -12.26 20.55 9.65
C ASP A 15 -10.96 19.71 9.71
N PHE A 16 -10.11 19.79 8.68
CA PHE A 16 -8.88 18.99 8.51
C PHE A 16 -9.08 17.45 8.57
N GLY A 17 -10.31 16.96 8.60
CA GLY A 17 -10.66 15.55 8.75
C GLY A 17 -10.29 14.96 10.12
N LEU A 18 -10.12 15.78 11.17
CA LEU A 18 -9.61 15.35 12.47
C LEU A 18 -10.42 14.23 13.10
N LYS A 19 -11.76 14.26 12.98
CA LYS A 19 -12.63 13.18 13.48
C LYS A 19 -12.30 11.85 12.80
N LYS A 20 -12.09 11.86 11.48
CA LYS A 20 -11.78 10.65 10.71
C LYS A 20 -10.39 10.11 11.05
N ILE A 21 -9.42 10.99 11.26
CA ILE A 21 -8.07 10.62 11.73
C ILE A 21 -8.14 10.01 13.13
N ALA A 22 -8.87 10.64 14.06
CA ALA A 22 -9.04 10.15 15.41
C ALA A 22 -9.76 8.79 15.44
N ASP A 23 -10.79 8.61 14.62
CA ASP A 23 -11.48 7.33 14.47
C ASP A 23 -10.54 6.24 13.90
N ASP A 24 -9.64 6.58 12.98
CA ASP A 24 -8.62 5.68 12.43
C ASP A 24 -7.58 5.23 13.46
N GLN A 25 -7.25 6.11 14.42
CA GLN A 25 -6.27 5.85 15.47
C GLN A 25 -6.82 5.02 16.65
N LYS A 26 -8.14 4.86 16.78
CA LYS A 26 -8.77 4.14 17.91
C LYS A 26 -8.34 2.67 18.03
N GLY A 27 -7.83 2.09 16.95
CA GLY A 27 -7.20 0.77 16.96
C GLY A 27 -7.36 0.07 15.62
N TYR A 28 -6.27 -0.56 15.16
CA TYR A 28 -6.25 -1.34 13.93
C TYR A 28 -5.52 -2.66 14.15
N TYR A 29 -5.84 -3.65 13.32
CA TYR A 29 -5.09 -4.89 13.22
C TYR A 29 -4.22 -4.83 11.96
N LEU A 30 -2.95 -5.22 12.08
CA LEU A 30 -2.04 -5.34 10.96
C LEU A 30 -1.95 -6.81 10.52
N ILE A 31 -2.11 -7.06 9.22
CA ILE A 31 -1.96 -8.39 8.62
C ILE A 31 -0.79 -8.34 7.64
N GLY A 32 0.18 -9.24 7.83
CA GLY A 32 1.26 -9.48 6.89
C GLY A 32 0.92 -10.58 5.90
N TYR A 33 1.17 -10.34 4.61
CA TYR A 33 1.08 -11.36 3.57
C TYR A 33 2.45 -11.53 2.91
N ARG A 34 2.96 -12.76 2.89
CA ARG A 34 4.19 -13.13 2.18
C ARG A 34 3.82 -13.93 0.94
N PRO A 35 4.02 -13.38 -0.27
CA PRO A 35 3.69 -14.10 -1.49
C PRO A 35 4.70 -15.21 -1.76
N THR A 36 4.30 -16.21 -2.56
CA THR A 36 5.18 -17.31 -2.97
C THR A 36 6.23 -16.85 -3.98
N GLY A 37 7.33 -17.59 -4.11
CA GLY A 37 8.43 -17.25 -5.03
C GLY A 37 8.00 -17.13 -6.49
N GLU A 38 6.98 -17.87 -6.92
CA GLU A 38 6.43 -17.85 -8.28
C GLU A 38 5.83 -16.49 -8.70
N THR A 39 5.49 -15.65 -7.72
CA THR A 39 4.94 -14.31 -7.96
C THR A 39 6.00 -13.29 -8.38
N PHE A 40 7.29 -13.60 -8.27
CA PHE A 40 8.41 -12.73 -8.66
C PHE A 40 8.70 -12.79 -10.17
N ASN A 41 7.65 -12.64 -10.97
CA ASN A 41 7.68 -12.85 -12.41
C ASN A 41 7.41 -11.57 -13.22
N ARG A 42 7.59 -10.40 -12.61
CA ARG A 42 7.33 -9.07 -13.18
C ARG A 42 5.89 -8.79 -13.63
N LYS A 43 4.93 -9.69 -13.33
CA LYS A 43 3.51 -9.45 -13.57
C LYS A 43 2.88 -8.80 -12.34
N PHE A 44 1.78 -8.09 -12.57
CA PHE A 44 0.97 -7.55 -11.49
C PHE A 44 0.13 -8.66 -10.85
N HIS A 45 0.24 -8.82 -9.54
CA HIS A 45 -0.50 -9.79 -8.74
C HIS A 45 -1.53 -9.07 -7.88
N HIS A 46 -2.81 -9.40 -8.07
CA HIS A 46 -3.89 -8.79 -7.30
C HIS A 46 -3.96 -9.39 -5.90
N ILE A 47 -4.22 -8.53 -4.91
CA ILE A 47 -4.52 -8.92 -3.53
C ILE A 47 -6.00 -8.64 -3.28
N LYS A 48 -6.72 -9.64 -2.75
CA LYS A 48 -8.08 -9.50 -2.26
C LYS A 48 -8.14 -9.91 -0.80
N VAL A 49 -8.61 -9.00 0.05
CA VAL A 49 -8.79 -9.24 1.49
C VAL A 49 -10.28 -9.17 1.81
N SER A 50 -10.79 -10.20 2.47
CA SER A 50 -12.17 -10.29 2.92
C SER A 50 -12.22 -10.69 4.38
N VAL A 51 -13.08 -10.05 5.16
CA VAL A 51 -13.30 -10.37 6.58
C VAL A 51 -14.73 -10.88 6.79
N LYS A 52 -14.89 -11.86 7.68
CA LYS A 52 -16.22 -12.44 7.99
C LYS A 52 -17.05 -11.58 8.94
N ARG A 53 -16.39 -10.79 9.81
CA ARG A 53 -17.06 -9.96 10.82
C ARG A 53 -17.68 -8.73 10.15
N ARG A 54 -18.98 -8.51 10.40
CA ARG A 54 -19.71 -7.33 9.93
C ARG A 54 -19.24 -6.07 10.66
N GLY A 55 -19.33 -4.93 9.99
CA GLY A 55 -18.98 -3.61 10.56
C GLY A 55 -17.49 -3.29 10.58
N LEU A 56 -16.64 -4.13 9.97
CA LEU A 56 -15.22 -3.84 9.80
C LEU A 56 -14.97 -3.22 8.42
N GLU A 57 -14.07 -2.25 8.39
CA GLU A 57 -13.50 -1.69 7.16
C GLU A 57 -12.17 -2.38 6.86
N VAL A 58 -11.97 -2.82 5.63
CA VAL A 58 -10.72 -3.42 5.16
C VAL A 58 -9.98 -2.40 4.32
N ARG A 59 -8.70 -2.21 4.65
CA ARG A 59 -7.77 -1.40 3.86
C ARG A 59 -6.55 -2.23 3.51
N SER A 60 -6.27 -2.36 2.23
CA SER A 60 -5.14 -3.12 1.71
C SER A 60 -4.65 -2.52 0.41
N ARG A 61 -3.41 -2.83 0.05
CA ARG A 61 -2.93 -2.62 -1.32
C ARG A 61 -3.77 -3.46 -2.28
N ASN A 62 -3.98 -2.95 -3.50
CA ASN A 62 -4.71 -3.68 -4.54
C ASN A 62 -3.89 -4.85 -5.13
N GLY A 63 -2.58 -4.80 -4.97
CA GLY A 63 -1.66 -5.78 -5.53
C GLY A 63 -0.21 -5.34 -5.43
N PHE A 64 0.65 -6.06 -6.12
CA PHE A 64 2.08 -5.81 -6.18
C PHE A 64 2.68 -6.30 -7.50
N PHE A 65 3.83 -5.76 -7.89
CA PHE A 65 4.71 -6.35 -8.89
C PHE A 65 5.80 -7.13 -8.15
N GLY A 66 5.95 -8.41 -8.47
CA GLY A 66 7.05 -9.21 -7.93
C GLY A 66 8.30 -8.99 -8.77
N VAL A 67 9.31 -8.36 -8.20
CA VAL A 67 10.63 -8.12 -8.82
C VAL A 67 11.72 -8.78 -7.99
N HIS A 68 12.67 -9.45 -8.64
CA HIS A 68 13.83 -10.01 -7.93
C HIS A 68 14.69 -8.87 -7.37
N GLU A 69 15.28 -9.06 -6.19
CA GLU A 69 16.10 -8.03 -5.52
C GLU A 69 17.16 -7.44 -6.46
N GLU A 70 17.80 -8.29 -7.27
CA GLU A 70 18.80 -7.88 -8.28
C GLU A 70 18.29 -6.83 -9.27
N SER A 71 16.99 -6.84 -9.58
CA SER A 71 16.34 -5.88 -10.49
C SER A 71 15.85 -4.60 -9.83
N THR A 72 15.96 -4.49 -8.50
CA THR A 72 15.47 -3.34 -7.71
C THR A 72 16.60 -2.45 -7.22
N LYS A 73 17.86 -2.76 -7.55
CA LYS A 73 18.97 -1.83 -7.30
C LYS A 73 18.65 -0.54 -8.05
N PRO A 74 18.51 0.60 -7.34
CA PRO A 74 18.43 1.88 -8.00
C PRO A 74 19.61 1.98 -8.96
N ALA A 75 19.40 2.50 -10.18
CA ALA A 75 20.54 2.92 -10.98
C ALA A 75 21.37 3.85 -10.08
N GLU A 76 22.66 3.53 -9.91
CA GLU A 76 23.54 4.40 -9.15
C GLU A 76 23.41 5.80 -9.73
N LEU A 77 22.97 6.77 -8.93
CA LEU A 77 22.87 8.16 -9.37
C LEU A 77 24.29 8.56 -9.79
N THR A 78 24.48 8.79 -11.08
CA THR A 78 25.78 9.21 -11.58
C THR A 78 25.94 10.69 -11.30
N ALA A 79 27.18 11.18 -11.21
CA ALA A 79 27.45 12.61 -11.03
C ALA A 79 26.83 13.49 -12.14
N ALA A 80 26.50 12.90 -13.29
CA ALA A 80 25.82 13.56 -14.40
C ALA A 80 24.31 13.80 -14.16
N ASP A 81 23.68 13.05 -13.26
CA ASP A 81 22.24 13.18 -12.95
C ASP A 81 21.94 14.28 -11.91
N GLN A 82 22.97 14.94 -11.39
CA GLN A 82 22.89 15.97 -10.34
C GLN A 82 23.10 17.41 -10.86
N LEU A 83 23.25 17.60 -12.19
CA LEU A 83 23.49 18.90 -12.83
C LEU A 83 22.25 19.42 -13.59
#